data_AF-A0A938NMB8-F1
#
_entry.id   AF-A0A938NMB8-F1
#
_cell.length_a   1.000
_cell.length_b   1.000
_cell.length_c   1.000
_cell.angle_alpha   90.00
_cell.angle_beta   90.00
_cell.angle_gamma   90.00
#
_symmetry.space_group_name_H-M   'P 1'
#
loop_
_entity.id
_entity.type
_entity.pdbx_description
1 polymer ?
#
loop_
_entity_poly.entity_id
_entity_poly.type
_entity_poly.pdbx_seq_one_letter_code
_entity_poly.pdbx_strand_id
1 'polypeptide(L)'
;VVMLDLASEMLAGATMEDVSTVLYFKVLQWAGYSRNLKVAAFERMVEKDGRTPELHERIGKALPGATWARVQNNPLAIDGLIPKIAHEMYPALFPETKSFSSSTEGFFQFEDQRVQEMIDIVREKSGKQNIIFIVDEVGQYVASRDNLILNLDGLAKNLKRLGDGKAWIISTAQQTLTEDDPRAALNSDKLYKLKDRFPIQIDLESSDIKEICYRRLLGKSPAGETELGKLFEAHGQALRHNTKLQDAKYYDADFSKESFTNLYPFLPAHFDILLHLLGALAKSTGGIGLRSAIKVIQDVLKGEGGSKAMADQPVGWLATTVTLYDELEKDIRRAFTSIHQAVGKVQIRFPDSQLHQDIAKSVAVLQILGNLPVSVQNVASLMHPSITASSQLDTVRKAVEEMLGDVHVPLGEKDGNLVFLSEKLRDIEQERGAIALRTVDVKRIFNDALRESFDPLPRVSLHGTMAVATGLKVQAGSAITSLAGDQSTIQTVVELVPASDYDTAKNRMLDDSRSRAGRNVIGLLARANSEHDDLANEIYRCQRIAELHRNEPDQEVKDYCTGQLDRAAKLATQLQSKIKQTLQAGSFVFRGQATAVSALDGDLLEA
;
A
#
# COMPACT_ATOMS: atom_id res chain seq x y z
N VAL A 1 -21.81 -14.18 28.56
CA VAL A 1 -21.26 -12.95 27.95
C VAL A 1 -22.32 -12.39 27.04
N VAL A 2 -22.62 -11.10 27.14
CA VAL A 2 -23.53 -10.38 26.24
C VAL A 2 -22.71 -9.32 25.52
N MET A 3 -22.77 -9.30 24.19
CA MET A 3 -22.01 -8.37 23.34
C MET A 3 -22.98 -7.42 22.62
N LEU A 4 -22.65 -6.13 22.65
CA LEU A 4 -23.33 -5.06 21.94
C LEU A 4 -22.31 -4.27 21.13
N ASP A 5 -22.56 -4.10 19.84
CA ASP A 5 -21.83 -3.17 18.97
C ASP A 5 -22.72 -1.95 18.73
N LEU A 6 -22.33 -0.79 19.27
CA LEU A 6 -23.11 0.43 19.16
C LEU A 6 -23.07 1.05 17.76
N ALA A 7 -22.00 0.85 16.99
CA ALA A 7 -21.88 1.41 15.64
C ALA A 7 -22.88 0.76 14.67
N SER A 8 -23.06 -0.55 14.76
CA SER A 8 -24.06 -1.28 13.97
C SER A 8 -25.50 -0.84 14.28
N GLU A 9 -25.81 -0.52 15.54
CA GLU A 9 -27.15 -0.10 15.95
C GLU A 9 -27.46 1.37 15.54
N MET A 10 -26.45 2.24 15.40
CA MET A 10 -26.63 3.58 14.82
C MET A 10 -27.15 3.53 13.38
N LEU A 11 -26.64 2.59 12.57
CA LEU A 11 -27.07 2.40 11.18
C LEU A 11 -28.51 1.89 11.06
N ALA A 12 -29.02 1.20 12.09
CA ALA A 12 -30.38 0.67 12.15
C ALA A 12 -31.44 1.69 12.62
N GLY A 13 -31.06 2.97 12.83
CA GLY A 13 -31.97 4.07 13.16
C GLY A 13 -32.06 4.43 14.65
N ALA A 14 -31.33 3.75 15.54
CA ALA A 14 -31.31 4.00 16.99
C ALA A 14 -30.47 5.23 17.41
N THR A 15 -30.25 6.19 16.50
CA THR A 15 -29.26 7.26 16.67
C THR A 15 -29.53 8.23 17.83
N MET A 16 -30.62 8.09 18.59
CA MET A 16 -30.94 8.92 19.75
C MET A 16 -31.27 8.13 21.03
N GLU A 17 -31.11 6.80 21.04
CA GLU A 17 -31.46 6.00 22.22
C GLU A 17 -30.32 5.94 23.25
N ASP A 18 -30.72 5.92 24.53
CA ASP A 18 -29.83 5.70 25.67
C ASP A 18 -29.09 4.36 25.57
N VAL A 19 -27.80 4.34 25.90
CA VAL A 19 -26.95 3.13 25.87
C VAL A 19 -27.55 2.00 26.72
N SER A 20 -28.13 2.35 27.88
CA SER A 20 -28.82 1.41 28.76
C SER A 20 -30.05 0.76 28.11
N THR A 21 -30.78 1.50 27.25
CA THR A 21 -31.93 1.00 26.50
C THR A 21 -31.48 0.01 25.42
N VAL A 22 -30.47 0.39 24.64
CA VAL A 22 -29.92 -0.45 23.58
C VAL A 22 -29.35 -1.75 24.15
N LEU A 23 -28.60 -1.67 25.25
CA LEU A 23 -28.07 -2.86 25.93
C LEU A 23 -29.18 -3.76 26.48
N TYR A 24 -30.23 -3.19 27.08
CA TYR A 24 -31.37 -3.97 27.54
C TYR A 24 -32.06 -4.71 26.40
N PHE A 25 -32.28 -4.03 25.29
CA PHE A 25 -32.83 -4.64 24.10
C PHE A 25 -31.94 -5.77 23.57
N LYS A 26 -30.61 -5.60 23.61
CA LYS A 26 -29.66 -6.65 23.24
C LYS A 26 -29.71 -7.86 24.16
N VAL A 27 -29.87 -7.64 25.46
CA VAL A 27 -30.07 -8.72 26.45
C VAL A 27 -31.36 -9.49 26.16
N LEU A 28 -32.44 -8.80 25.83
CA LEU A 28 -33.71 -9.43 25.46
C LEU A 28 -33.54 -10.30 24.21
N GLN A 29 -32.90 -9.79 23.17
CA GLN A 29 -32.61 -10.57 21.96
C GLN A 29 -31.71 -11.78 22.26
N TRP A 30 -30.65 -11.59 23.04
CA TRP A 30 -29.73 -12.65 23.46
C TRP A 30 -30.45 -13.76 24.23
N ALA A 31 -31.45 -13.41 25.04
CA ALA A 31 -32.30 -14.33 25.79
C ALA A 31 -33.41 -14.99 24.97
N GLY A 32 -33.58 -14.62 23.69
CA GLY A 32 -34.55 -15.20 22.76
C GLY A 32 -35.93 -14.55 22.75
N TYR A 33 -36.08 -13.34 23.30
CA TYR A 33 -37.35 -12.58 23.24
C TYR A 33 -37.53 -11.86 21.89
N SER A 34 -38.73 -11.33 21.65
CA SER A 34 -39.06 -10.56 20.45
C SER A 34 -38.12 -9.39 20.15
N ARG A 35 -37.98 -9.09 18.85
CA ARG A 35 -37.33 -7.88 18.34
C ARG A 35 -38.19 -6.62 18.50
N ASN A 36 -39.49 -6.76 18.78
CA ASN A 36 -40.30 -5.62 19.20
C ASN A 36 -40.24 -5.50 20.72
N LEU A 37 -39.78 -4.36 21.21
CA LEU A 37 -39.55 -4.15 22.64
C LEU A 37 -40.80 -4.32 23.51
N LYS A 38 -41.98 -3.89 23.02
CA LYS A 38 -43.25 -4.05 23.76
C LYS A 38 -43.65 -5.52 23.85
N VAL A 39 -43.46 -6.27 22.76
CA VAL A 39 -43.74 -7.71 22.73
C VAL A 39 -42.75 -8.47 23.61
N ALA A 40 -41.47 -8.09 23.61
CA ALA A 40 -40.45 -8.69 24.48
C ALA A 40 -40.75 -8.45 25.97
N ALA A 41 -41.17 -7.24 26.33
CA ALA A 41 -41.55 -6.93 27.70
C ALA A 41 -42.82 -7.70 28.13
N PHE A 42 -43.79 -7.86 27.23
CA PHE A 42 -44.96 -8.71 27.45
C PHE A 42 -44.60 -10.19 27.61
N GLU A 43 -43.74 -10.74 26.76
CA GLU A 43 -43.21 -12.10 26.91
C GLU A 43 -42.55 -12.29 28.26
N ARG A 44 -41.73 -11.32 28.67
CA ARG A 44 -41.04 -11.38 29.95
C ARG A 44 -42.02 -11.41 31.12
N MET A 45 -43.07 -10.59 31.07
CA MET A 45 -44.13 -10.58 32.07
C MET A 45 -44.88 -11.93 32.11
N VAL A 46 -45.29 -12.44 30.96
CA VAL A 46 -45.93 -13.76 30.82
C VAL A 46 -45.06 -14.87 31.39
N GLU A 47 -43.76 -14.83 31.13
CA GLU A 47 -42.81 -15.82 31.64
C GLU A 47 -42.66 -15.74 33.16
N LYS A 48 -42.51 -14.54 33.74
CA LYS A 48 -42.43 -14.35 35.19
C LYS A 48 -43.67 -14.83 35.94
N ASP A 49 -44.85 -14.69 35.32
CA ASP A 49 -46.10 -15.16 35.89
C ASP A 49 -46.34 -16.67 35.67
N GLY A 50 -45.44 -17.37 34.96
CA GLY A 50 -45.59 -18.78 34.62
C GLY A 50 -46.71 -19.07 33.61
N ARG A 51 -47.15 -18.06 32.84
CA ARG A 51 -48.28 -18.13 31.92
C ARG A 51 -47.88 -18.37 30.46
N THR A 52 -46.62 -18.69 30.19
CA THR A 52 -46.11 -19.02 28.84
C THR A 52 -46.93 -20.10 28.12
N PRO A 53 -47.40 -21.19 28.78
CA PRO A 53 -48.26 -22.17 28.13
C PRO A 53 -49.58 -21.58 27.64
N GLU A 54 -50.18 -20.66 28.40
CA GLU A 54 -51.43 -19.97 28.04
C GLU A 54 -51.24 -19.08 26.81
N LEU A 55 -50.12 -18.34 26.75
CA LEU A 55 -49.76 -17.54 25.57
C LEU A 55 -49.67 -18.42 24.32
N HIS A 56 -48.97 -19.56 24.40
CA HIS A 56 -48.83 -20.48 23.29
C HIS A 56 -50.17 -21.08 22.84
N GLU A 57 -51.04 -21.44 23.80
CA GLU A 57 -52.36 -21.99 23.50
C GLU A 57 -53.24 -20.95 22.77
N ARG A 58 -53.26 -19.70 23.24
CA ARG A 58 -54.05 -18.64 22.62
C ARG A 58 -53.57 -18.32 21.21
N ILE A 59 -52.27 -18.39 20.96
CA ILE A 59 -51.71 -18.24 19.61
C ILE A 59 -52.11 -19.40 18.71
N GLY A 60 -52.05 -20.64 19.22
CA GLY A 60 -52.51 -21.81 18.47
C GLY A 60 -54.00 -21.76 18.12
N LYS A 61 -54.84 -21.17 18.99
CA LYS A 61 -56.28 -20.96 18.72
C LYS A 61 -56.52 -19.85 17.70
N ALA A 62 -55.80 -18.74 17.80
CA ALA A 62 -55.98 -17.61 16.89
C ALA A 62 -55.40 -17.86 15.49
N LEU A 63 -54.33 -18.65 15.42
CA LEU A 63 -53.67 -19.06 14.18
C LEU A 63 -53.41 -20.58 14.23
N PRO A 64 -54.37 -21.41 13.77
CA PRO A 64 -54.22 -22.86 13.74
C PRO A 64 -52.94 -23.29 13.03
N GLY A 65 -52.10 -24.07 13.71
CA GLY A 65 -50.83 -24.58 13.18
C GLY A 65 -49.63 -23.62 13.29
N ALA A 66 -49.80 -22.43 13.87
CA ALA A 66 -48.69 -21.51 14.16
C ALA A 66 -48.08 -21.78 15.54
N THR A 67 -46.75 -21.77 15.63
CA THR A 67 -46.00 -21.81 16.89
C THR A 67 -45.58 -20.40 17.30
N TRP A 68 -45.29 -20.19 18.59
CA TRP A 68 -44.82 -18.88 19.06
C TRP A 68 -43.61 -18.39 18.27
N ALA A 69 -42.60 -19.24 18.08
CA ALA A 69 -41.39 -18.91 17.32
C ALA A 69 -41.66 -18.39 15.89
N ARG A 70 -42.76 -18.82 15.24
CA ARG A 70 -43.14 -18.35 13.90
C ARG A 70 -43.82 -16.99 13.91
N VAL A 71 -44.45 -16.62 15.03
CA VAL A 71 -45.31 -15.45 15.18
C VAL A 71 -44.61 -14.31 15.92
N GLN A 72 -43.69 -14.65 16.83
CA GLN A 72 -42.97 -13.77 17.75
C GLN A 72 -42.43 -12.49 17.08
N ASN A 73 -41.88 -12.61 15.87
CA ASN A 73 -41.28 -11.49 15.14
C ASN A 73 -42.01 -11.09 13.85
N ASN A 74 -43.27 -11.53 13.67
CA ASN A 74 -44.06 -11.23 12.47
C ASN A 74 -44.80 -9.88 12.64
N PRO A 75 -44.55 -8.87 11.78
CA PRO A 75 -45.18 -7.54 11.90
C PRO A 75 -46.71 -7.57 11.97
N LEU A 76 -47.36 -8.41 11.15
CA LEU A 76 -48.83 -8.52 11.12
C LEU A 76 -49.39 -9.10 12.43
N ALA A 77 -48.63 -9.98 13.08
CA ALA A 77 -49.00 -10.52 14.36
C ALA A 77 -48.78 -9.52 15.49
N ILE A 78 -47.66 -8.78 15.45
CA ILE A 78 -47.32 -7.75 16.44
C ILE A 78 -48.39 -6.65 16.49
N ASP A 79 -48.88 -6.20 15.33
CA ASP A 79 -49.85 -5.11 15.27
C ASP A 79 -51.32 -5.59 15.40
N GLY A 80 -51.61 -6.82 14.98
CA GLY A 80 -52.99 -7.33 14.92
C GLY A 80 -53.37 -8.32 16.03
N LEU A 81 -52.47 -9.22 16.40
CA LEU A 81 -52.76 -10.38 17.26
C LEU A 81 -52.29 -10.18 18.70
N ILE A 82 -51.03 -9.78 18.90
CA ILE A 82 -50.45 -9.59 20.24
C ILE A 82 -51.26 -8.60 21.09
N PRO A 83 -51.76 -7.47 20.57
CA PRO A 83 -52.52 -6.52 21.38
C PRO A 83 -53.84 -7.12 21.89
N LYS A 84 -54.45 -8.03 21.12
CA LYS A 84 -55.68 -8.74 21.52
C LYS A 84 -55.37 -9.74 22.63
N ILE A 85 -54.34 -10.55 22.43
CA ILE A 85 -53.90 -11.55 23.43
C ILE A 85 -53.47 -10.87 24.73
N ALA A 86 -52.75 -9.75 24.66
CA ALA A 86 -52.33 -9.00 25.84
C ALA A 86 -53.53 -8.48 26.63
N HIS A 87 -54.53 -7.89 25.96
CA HIS A 87 -55.80 -7.49 26.59
C HIS A 87 -56.52 -8.65 27.27
N GLU A 88 -56.65 -9.79 26.59
CA GLU A 88 -57.38 -10.91 27.15
C GLU A 88 -56.62 -11.66 28.27
N MET A 89 -55.28 -11.66 28.25
CA MET A 89 -54.46 -12.27 29.29
C MET A 89 -54.30 -11.34 30.50
N TYR A 90 -54.23 -10.03 30.29
CA TYR A 90 -53.99 -9.01 31.32
C TYR A 90 -54.95 -7.81 31.17
N PRO A 91 -56.27 -8.00 31.35
CA PRO A 91 -57.28 -6.97 31.10
C PRO A 91 -57.16 -5.76 32.05
N ALA A 92 -56.57 -5.94 33.24
CA ALA A 92 -56.32 -4.83 34.16
C ALA A 92 -55.16 -3.91 33.70
N LEU A 93 -54.17 -4.47 33.00
CA LEU A 93 -53.01 -3.71 32.48
C LEU A 93 -53.27 -3.17 31.07
N PHE A 94 -54.05 -3.90 30.27
CA PHE A 94 -54.46 -3.49 28.93
C PHE A 94 -55.99 -3.52 28.83
N PRO A 95 -56.70 -2.47 29.27
CA PRO A 95 -58.17 -2.45 29.25
C PRO A 95 -58.77 -2.49 27.85
N GLU A 96 -58.04 -2.03 26.84
CA GLU A 96 -58.42 -2.13 25.42
C GLU A 96 -57.28 -2.75 24.60
N THR A 97 -57.62 -3.37 23.46
CA THR A 97 -56.64 -3.88 22.50
C THR A 97 -55.63 -2.80 22.08
N LYS A 98 -56.08 -1.56 21.91
CA LYS A 98 -55.20 -0.45 21.51
C LYS A 98 -54.23 -0.03 22.63
N SER A 99 -54.55 -0.30 23.90
CA SER A 99 -53.73 0.10 25.05
C SER A 99 -52.33 -0.51 25.01
N PHE A 100 -52.17 -1.72 24.47
CA PHE A 100 -50.85 -2.33 24.26
C PHE A 100 -49.99 -1.52 23.27
N SER A 101 -50.61 -0.99 22.23
CA SER A 101 -49.92 -0.24 21.17
C SER A 101 -49.69 1.23 21.54
N SER A 102 -50.61 1.85 22.28
CA SER A 102 -50.55 3.27 22.64
C SER A 102 -49.87 3.55 23.99
N SER A 103 -49.87 2.61 24.94
CA SER A 103 -49.26 2.80 26.25
C SER A 103 -47.79 2.41 26.23
N THR A 104 -46.92 3.40 26.42
CA THR A 104 -45.49 3.18 26.71
C THR A 104 -45.21 3.19 28.21
N GLU A 105 -46.04 3.83 29.02
CA GLU A 105 -45.75 4.13 30.44
C GLU A 105 -45.64 2.90 31.36
N GLY A 106 -46.23 1.76 30.99
CA GLY A 106 -46.22 0.54 31.82
C GLY A 106 -45.02 -0.39 31.62
N PHE A 107 -44.25 -0.24 30.54
CA PHE A 107 -43.18 -1.18 30.19
C PHE A 107 -41.77 -0.65 30.52
N PHE A 108 -41.58 0.67 30.53
CA PHE A 108 -40.29 1.29 30.77
C PHE A 108 -40.13 1.62 32.25
N GLN A 109 -39.63 0.65 32.99
CA GLN A 109 -39.14 0.84 34.34
C GLN A 109 -37.90 1.77 34.38
N PHE A 110 -37.71 2.46 35.51
CA PHE A 110 -36.57 3.35 35.76
C PHE A 110 -35.22 2.66 35.47
N GLU A 111 -34.18 3.44 35.18
CA GLU A 111 -32.86 2.92 34.76
C GLU A 111 -32.28 1.85 35.72
N ASP A 112 -32.45 2.01 37.03
CA ASP A 112 -32.02 1.04 38.05
C ASP A 112 -32.72 -0.33 37.90
N GLN A 113 -34.03 -0.31 37.65
CA GLN A 113 -34.84 -1.51 37.48
C GLN A 113 -34.47 -2.24 36.18
N ARG A 114 -34.13 -1.50 35.13
CA ARG A 114 -33.66 -2.06 33.86
C ARG A 114 -32.36 -2.83 34.01
N VAL A 115 -31.41 -2.31 34.79
CA VAL A 115 -30.13 -2.99 35.04
C VAL A 115 -30.32 -4.26 35.86
N GLN A 116 -31.18 -4.22 36.88
CA GLN A 116 -31.55 -5.41 37.64
C GLN A 116 -32.18 -6.47 36.72
N GLU A 117 -33.12 -6.06 35.88
CA GLU A 117 -33.79 -6.95 34.94
C GLU A 117 -32.81 -7.59 33.94
N MET A 118 -31.83 -6.83 33.42
CA MET A 118 -30.78 -7.40 32.57
C MET A 118 -29.99 -8.50 33.28
N ILE A 119 -29.59 -8.24 34.53
CA ILE A 119 -28.83 -9.21 35.34
C ILE A 119 -29.66 -10.47 35.57
N ASP A 120 -30.94 -10.30 35.93
CA ASP A 120 -31.84 -11.42 36.23
C ASP A 120 -32.12 -12.25 34.98
N ILE A 121 -32.44 -11.62 33.84
CA ILE A 121 -32.62 -12.31 32.55
C ILE A 121 -31.39 -13.15 32.21
N VAL A 122 -30.19 -12.56 32.30
CA VAL A 122 -28.96 -13.27 31.94
C VAL A 122 -28.71 -14.44 32.89
N ARG A 123 -28.94 -14.27 34.20
CA ARG A 123 -28.78 -15.33 35.20
C ARG A 123 -29.76 -16.47 35.00
N GLU A 124 -31.03 -16.16 34.80
CA GLU A 124 -32.08 -17.15 34.58
C GLU A 124 -31.84 -17.96 33.31
N LYS A 125 -31.50 -17.30 32.20
CA LYS A 125 -31.30 -17.98 30.91
C LYS A 125 -29.98 -18.74 30.82
N SER A 126 -28.90 -18.23 31.44
CA SER A 126 -27.59 -18.90 31.38
C SER A 126 -27.33 -19.88 32.54
N GLY A 127 -28.03 -19.75 33.66
CA GLY A 127 -27.70 -20.42 34.92
C GLY A 127 -26.37 -19.97 35.54
N LYS A 128 -25.75 -18.89 35.04
CA LYS A 128 -24.45 -18.38 35.52
C LYS A 128 -24.61 -17.11 36.32
N GLN A 129 -23.91 -17.03 37.45
CA GLN A 129 -23.93 -15.86 38.34
C GLN A 129 -23.02 -14.72 37.84
N ASN A 130 -21.92 -15.08 37.16
CA ASN A 130 -20.96 -14.14 36.61
C ASN A 130 -21.37 -13.72 35.20
N ILE A 131 -21.42 -12.41 34.96
CA ILE A 131 -21.86 -11.79 33.72
C ILE A 131 -20.79 -10.84 33.22
N ILE A 132 -20.53 -10.86 31.93
CA ILE A 132 -19.70 -9.88 31.24
C ILE A 132 -20.56 -9.25 30.15
N PHE A 133 -20.76 -7.94 30.25
CA PHE A 133 -21.31 -7.08 29.22
C PHE A 133 -20.15 -6.46 28.45
N ILE A 134 -20.11 -6.63 27.14
CA ILE A 134 -19.11 -6.03 26.26
C ILE A 134 -19.85 -5.04 25.37
N VAL A 135 -19.46 -3.77 25.42
CA VAL A 135 -20.06 -2.68 24.65
C VAL A 135 -18.98 -2.08 23.75
N ASP A 136 -19.10 -2.33 22.45
CA ASP A 136 -18.13 -1.92 21.44
C ASP A 136 -18.46 -0.52 20.91
N GLU A 137 -17.42 0.26 20.56
CA GLU A 137 -17.47 1.60 19.97
C GLU A 137 -18.29 2.63 20.77
N VAL A 138 -18.21 2.52 22.11
CA VAL A 138 -18.86 3.45 23.05
C VAL A 138 -18.45 4.89 22.77
N GLY A 139 -17.16 5.10 22.52
CA GLY A 139 -16.58 6.42 22.39
C GLY A 139 -17.23 7.23 21.25
N GLN A 140 -17.40 6.64 20.07
CA GLN A 140 -18.04 7.30 18.93
C GLN A 140 -19.55 7.50 19.18
N TYR A 141 -20.21 6.53 19.81
CA TYR A 141 -21.65 6.58 20.07
C TYR A 141 -22.05 7.72 21.02
N VAL A 142 -21.25 7.93 22.07
CA VAL A 142 -21.51 9.00 23.06
C VAL A 142 -20.86 10.33 22.68
N ALA A 143 -20.02 10.36 21.63
CA ALA A 143 -19.26 11.53 21.22
C ALA A 143 -20.16 12.75 21.05
N SER A 144 -19.73 13.89 21.61
CA SER A 144 -20.43 15.19 21.57
C SER A 144 -21.80 15.28 22.26
N ARG A 145 -22.25 14.26 23.00
CA ARG A 145 -23.61 14.22 23.59
C ARG A 145 -23.64 13.91 25.09
N ASP A 146 -23.92 14.94 25.87
CA ASP A 146 -23.91 14.87 27.34
C ASP A 146 -24.90 13.88 27.94
N ASN A 147 -26.10 13.76 27.37
CA ASN A 147 -27.13 12.85 27.86
C ASN A 147 -26.69 11.38 27.77
N LEU A 148 -26.03 11.01 26.67
CA LEU A 148 -25.54 9.63 26.46
C LEU A 148 -24.34 9.31 27.35
N ILE A 149 -23.44 10.27 27.56
CA ILE A 149 -22.32 10.14 28.51
C ILE A 149 -22.86 9.89 29.92
N LEU A 150 -23.85 10.68 30.35
CA LEU A 150 -24.48 10.54 31.66
C LEU A 150 -25.25 9.23 31.79
N ASN A 151 -25.95 8.79 30.73
CA ASN A 151 -26.64 7.51 30.72
C ASN A 151 -25.65 6.33 30.90
N LEU A 152 -24.51 6.36 30.22
CA LEU A 152 -23.51 5.31 30.40
C LEU A 152 -22.84 5.35 31.78
N ASP A 153 -22.60 6.54 32.35
CA ASP A 153 -22.13 6.69 33.74
C ASP A 153 -23.16 6.08 34.73
N GLY A 154 -24.45 6.33 34.51
CA GLY A 154 -25.56 5.74 35.26
C GLY A 154 -25.59 4.22 35.16
N LEU A 155 -25.53 3.69 33.94
CA LEU A 155 -25.46 2.25 33.65
C LEU A 155 -24.28 1.58 34.39
N ALA A 156 -23.08 2.15 34.30
CA ALA A 156 -21.89 1.61 34.96
C ALA A 156 -22.01 1.61 36.49
N LYS A 157 -22.55 2.69 37.08
CA LYS A 157 -22.84 2.76 38.53
C LYS A 157 -23.83 1.70 38.96
N ASN A 158 -24.90 1.52 38.20
CA ASN A 158 -25.94 0.55 38.51
C ASN A 158 -25.44 -0.88 38.37
N LEU A 159 -24.67 -1.20 37.34
CA LEU A 159 -24.03 -2.50 37.19
C LEU A 159 -23.07 -2.80 38.33
N LYS A 160 -22.29 -1.81 38.80
CA LYS A 160 -21.40 -1.97 39.96
C LYS A 160 -22.19 -2.27 41.24
N ARG A 161 -23.28 -1.53 41.49
CA ARG A 161 -24.09 -1.68 42.71
C ARG A 161 -24.91 -2.97 42.73
N LEU A 162 -25.60 -3.29 41.63
CA LEU A 162 -26.53 -4.43 41.53
C LEU A 162 -25.82 -5.73 41.15
N GLY A 163 -24.68 -5.62 40.45
CA GLY A 163 -23.88 -6.76 40.02
C GLY A 163 -23.11 -7.46 41.13
N ASP A 164 -22.92 -6.81 42.28
CA ASP A 164 -22.26 -7.36 43.48
C ASP A 164 -20.92 -8.07 43.17
N GLY A 165 -20.09 -7.41 42.35
CA GLY A 165 -18.78 -7.93 41.90
C GLY A 165 -18.85 -9.06 40.85
N LYS A 166 -20.04 -9.53 40.50
CA LYS A 166 -20.28 -10.63 39.55
C LYS A 166 -20.72 -10.15 38.17
N ALA A 167 -21.10 -8.88 38.01
CA ALA A 167 -21.36 -8.28 36.70
C ALA A 167 -20.25 -7.31 36.32
N TRP A 168 -19.66 -7.51 35.16
CA TRP A 168 -18.57 -6.71 34.61
C TRP A 168 -19.03 -6.03 33.33
N ILE A 169 -18.60 -4.80 33.12
CA ILE A 169 -18.77 -4.08 31.86
C ILE A 169 -17.39 -3.80 31.26
N ILE A 170 -17.22 -4.14 30.00
CA ILE A 170 -16.04 -3.85 29.18
C ILE A 170 -16.52 -2.97 28.05
N SER A 171 -15.88 -1.81 27.88
CA SER A 171 -16.20 -0.86 26.83
C SER A 171 -14.98 -0.61 25.96
N THR A 172 -15.16 -0.50 24.65
CA THR A 172 -14.10 -0.05 23.74
C THR A 172 -14.36 1.39 23.29
N ALA A 173 -13.30 2.16 23.12
CA ALA A 173 -13.36 3.53 22.60
C ALA A 173 -12.05 3.84 21.88
N GLN A 174 -12.11 4.65 20.81
CA GLN A 174 -10.91 5.14 20.12
C GLN A 174 -10.15 6.14 21.00
N GLN A 175 -8.81 6.04 21.04
CA GLN A 175 -7.94 6.92 21.86
C GLN A 175 -8.10 8.41 21.53
N THR A 176 -8.41 8.76 20.27
CA THR A 176 -8.52 10.16 19.79
C THR A 176 -9.74 10.91 20.31
N LEU A 177 -10.77 10.22 20.80
CA LEU A 177 -11.99 10.85 21.30
C LEU A 177 -11.79 11.69 22.56
N THR A 178 -10.66 11.54 23.25
CA THR A 178 -10.36 12.30 24.46
C THR A 178 -9.51 13.55 24.24
N GLU A 179 -8.83 13.69 23.09
CA GLU A 179 -7.79 14.74 22.94
C GLU A 179 -7.85 15.56 21.62
N ASP A 180 -8.33 15.00 20.50
CA ASP A 180 -8.17 15.63 19.18
C ASP A 180 -9.45 16.16 18.50
N ASP A 181 -10.66 15.89 19.03
CA ASP A 181 -11.91 16.43 18.49
C ASP A 181 -12.26 17.78 19.17
N PRO A 182 -12.33 18.91 18.43
CA PRO A 182 -12.76 20.21 18.97
C PRO A 182 -14.13 20.18 19.66
N ARG A 183 -15.01 19.22 19.31
CA ARG A 183 -16.30 19.00 19.98
C ARG A 183 -16.18 18.16 21.25
N ALA A 184 -15.19 17.27 21.37
CA ALA A 184 -14.90 16.54 22.59
C ALA A 184 -14.29 17.46 23.67
N ALA A 185 -13.57 18.50 23.27
CA ALA A 185 -13.04 19.53 24.16
C ALA A 185 -14.14 20.25 24.99
N LEU A 186 -15.36 20.39 24.44
CA LEU A 186 -16.53 20.94 25.15
C LEU A 186 -17.07 20.01 26.26
N ASN A 187 -16.81 18.71 26.17
CA ASN A 187 -17.38 17.68 27.06
C ASN A 187 -16.35 17.02 27.98
N SER A 188 -15.14 17.59 28.05
CA SER A 188 -13.99 17.03 28.77
C SER A 188 -14.32 16.63 30.21
N ASP A 189 -14.96 17.51 30.99
CA ASP A 189 -15.32 17.25 32.40
C ASP A 189 -16.24 16.04 32.60
N LYS A 190 -17.21 15.81 31.69
CA LYS A 190 -18.14 14.68 31.78
C LYS A 190 -17.49 13.39 31.28
N LEU A 191 -16.66 13.49 30.24
CA LEU A 191 -15.87 12.37 29.74
C LEU A 191 -14.84 11.88 30.78
N TYR A 192 -14.19 12.79 31.52
CA TYR A 192 -13.30 12.43 32.62
C TYR A 192 -14.05 11.68 33.73
N LYS A 193 -15.24 12.15 34.13
CA LYS A 193 -16.08 11.45 35.13
C LYS A 193 -16.52 10.06 34.66
N LEU A 194 -16.77 9.90 33.36
CA LEU A 194 -17.09 8.61 32.78
C LEU A 194 -15.87 7.68 32.80
N LYS A 195 -14.68 8.20 32.45
CA LYS A 195 -13.40 7.45 32.52
C LYS A 195 -13.14 6.90 33.92
N ASP A 196 -13.45 7.65 34.98
CA ASP A 196 -13.34 7.18 36.38
C ASP A 196 -14.24 5.96 36.71
N ARG A 197 -15.24 5.63 35.87
CA ARG A 197 -16.05 4.41 36.01
C ARG A 197 -15.40 3.17 35.45
N PHE A 198 -14.35 3.35 34.63
CA PHE A 198 -13.57 2.27 34.04
C PHE A 198 -12.14 2.31 34.60
N PRO A 199 -11.94 1.91 35.88
CA PRO A 199 -10.65 2.04 36.56
C PRO A 199 -9.56 1.12 35.98
N ILE A 200 -9.94 0.09 35.23
CA ILE A 200 -9.01 -0.81 34.55
C ILE A 200 -8.95 -0.34 33.09
N GLN A 201 -7.83 0.29 32.73
CA GLN A 201 -7.56 0.66 31.34
C GLN A 201 -6.69 -0.42 30.71
N ILE A 202 -7.10 -0.91 29.54
CA ILE A 202 -6.34 -1.84 28.73
C ILE A 202 -6.07 -1.11 27.42
N ASP A 203 -4.84 -0.64 27.26
CA ASP A 203 -4.38 -0.09 25.99
C ASP A 203 -4.00 -1.26 25.09
N LEU A 204 -4.59 -1.30 23.89
CA LEU A 204 -4.22 -2.24 22.84
C LEU A 204 -3.16 -1.56 21.98
N GLU A 205 -1.94 -2.09 22.01
CA GLU A 205 -0.87 -1.57 21.17
C GLU A 205 -1.03 -2.07 19.73
N SER A 206 -0.48 -1.33 18.77
CA SER A 206 -0.46 -1.77 17.36
C SER A 206 0.32 -3.08 17.17
N SER A 207 1.29 -3.35 18.04
CA SER A 207 2.07 -4.60 18.12
C SER A 207 1.18 -5.83 18.40
N ASP A 208 0.13 -5.66 19.21
CA ASP A 208 -0.80 -6.74 19.58
C ASP A 208 -1.60 -7.25 18.38
N ILE A 209 -1.80 -6.44 17.34
CA ILE A 209 -2.57 -6.83 16.15
C ILE A 209 -1.88 -8.00 15.44
N LYS A 210 -0.54 -7.98 15.34
CA LYS A 210 0.23 -9.07 14.73
C LYS A 210 0.04 -10.37 15.52
N GLU A 211 0.08 -10.29 16.86
CA GLU A 211 -0.13 -11.44 17.73
C GLU A 211 -1.54 -12.02 17.65
N ILE A 212 -2.55 -11.15 17.70
CA ILE A 212 -3.95 -11.54 17.60
C ILE A 212 -4.21 -12.23 16.26
N CYS A 213 -3.66 -11.71 15.16
CA CYS A 213 -3.84 -12.29 13.84
C CYS A 213 -3.30 -13.72 13.77
N TYR A 214 -2.07 -13.96 14.21
CA TYR A 214 -1.54 -15.32 14.09
C TYR A 214 -2.20 -16.30 15.07
N ARG A 215 -2.53 -15.87 16.29
CA ARG A 215 -3.21 -16.74 17.26
C ARG A 215 -4.64 -17.11 16.85
N ARG A 216 -5.37 -16.18 16.21
CA ARG A 216 -6.78 -16.41 15.83
C ARG A 216 -6.96 -17.01 14.45
N LEU A 217 -6.15 -16.60 13.47
CA LEU A 217 -6.37 -16.94 12.06
C LEU A 217 -5.31 -17.87 11.49
N LEU A 218 -4.06 -17.80 11.98
CA LEU A 218 -2.93 -18.53 11.38
C LEU A 218 -2.41 -19.66 12.28
N GLY A 219 -3.17 -20.10 13.29
CA GLY A 219 -2.80 -21.22 14.13
C GLY A 219 -2.50 -22.47 13.30
N LYS A 220 -1.35 -23.10 13.55
CA LYS A 220 -0.91 -24.28 12.81
C LYS A 220 -1.24 -25.56 13.57
N SER A 221 -1.49 -26.64 12.83
CA SER A 221 -1.52 -27.97 13.43
C SER A 221 -0.09 -28.42 13.75
N PRO A 222 0.12 -29.35 14.71
CA PRO A 222 1.46 -29.86 15.01
C PRO A 222 2.20 -30.42 13.79
N ALA A 223 1.46 -31.03 12.86
CA ALA A 223 2.02 -31.52 11.60
C ALA A 223 2.47 -30.38 10.68
N GLY A 224 1.64 -29.34 10.54
CA GLY A 224 1.97 -28.16 9.74
C GLY A 224 3.16 -27.36 10.29
N GLU A 225 3.27 -27.23 11.62
CA GLU A 225 4.45 -26.61 12.25
C GLU A 225 5.73 -27.38 11.94
N THR A 226 5.67 -28.71 12.01
CA THR A 226 6.82 -29.57 11.70
C THR A 226 7.24 -29.45 10.24
N GLU A 227 6.28 -29.43 9.31
CA GLU A 227 6.53 -29.30 7.88
C GLU A 227 7.13 -27.93 7.53
N LEU A 228 6.52 -26.83 8.00
CA LEU A 228 7.04 -25.47 7.82
C LEU A 228 8.43 -25.31 8.45
N GLY A 229 8.65 -25.94 9.60
CA GLY A 229 9.94 -25.94 10.28
C GLY A 229 11.04 -26.57 9.42
N LYS A 230 10.76 -27.68 8.74
CA LYS A 230 11.71 -28.33 7.81
C LYS A 230 11.96 -27.48 6.57
N LEU A 231 10.92 -26.87 6.00
CA LEU A 231 11.06 -25.96 4.86
C LEU A 231 11.94 -24.76 5.21
N PHE A 232 11.73 -24.17 6.38
CA PHE A 232 12.54 -23.06 6.85
C PHE A 232 14.01 -23.46 7.12
N GLU A 233 14.26 -24.65 7.67
CA GLU A 233 15.63 -25.15 7.83
C GLU A 233 16.35 -25.36 6.49
N ALA A 234 15.64 -25.87 5.48
CA ALA A 234 16.21 -26.13 4.17
C ALA A 234 16.43 -24.85 3.33
N HIS A 235 15.48 -23.89 3.40
CA HIS A 235 15.43 -22.75 2.47
C HIS A 235 15.46 -21.37 3.14
N GLY A 236 15.45 -21.29 4.47
CA GLY A 236 15.28 -20.04 5.21
C GLY A 236 16.35 -18.98 4.91
N GLN A 237 17.59 -19.39 4.67
CA GLN A 237 18.67 -18.44 4.29
C GLN A 237 18.44 -17.83 2.90
N ALA A 238 18.09 -18.66 1.92
CA ALA A 238 17.76 -18.20 0.57
C ALA A 238 16.51 -17.31 0.58
N LEU A 239 15.48 -17.70 1.33
CA LEU A 239 14.28 -16.93 1.52
C LEU A 239 14.59 -15.53 2.08
N ARG A 240 15.33 -15.45 3.20
CA ARG A 240 15.73 -14.16 3.79
C ARG A 240 16.51 -13.28 2.82
N HIS A 241 17.42 -13.87 2.04
CA HIS A 241 18.19 -13.13 1.04
C HIS A 241 17.27 -12.57 -0.05
N ASN A 242 16.39 -13.40 -0.60
CA ASN A 242 15.51 -13.05 -1.72
C ASN A 242 14.39 -12.07 -1.32
N THR A 243 14.01 -12.02 -0.04
CA THR A 243 12.94 -11.15 0.47
C THR A 243 13.49 -9.95 1.26
N LYS A 244 14.81 -9.71 1.23
CA LYS A 244 15.42 -8.60 1.95
C LYS A 244 14.99 -7.27 1.31
N LEU A 245 14.51 -6.35 2.15
CA LEU A 245 14.17 -4.99 1.73
C LEU A 245 15.38 -4.06 1.89
N GLN A 246 15.54 -3.14 0.96
CA GLN A 246 16.58 -2.09 0.97
C GLN A 246 16.00 -0.77 1.47
N ASP A 247 16.79 -0.05 2.27
CA ASP A 247 16.45 1.26 2.84
C ASP A 247 15.10 1.29 3.58
N ALA A 248 14.74 0.15 4.15
CA ALA A 248 13.45 -0.14 4.75
C ALA A 248 13.49 -0.01 6.28
N LYS A 249 13.72 1.22 6.79
CA LYS A 249 13.95 1.48 8.22
C LYS A 249 12.87 0.92 9.16
N TYR A 250 11.63 0.84 8.69
CA TYR A 250 10.46 0.40 9.46
C TYR A 250 10.10 -1.07 9.26
N TYR A 251 10.77 -1.76 8.33
CA TYR A 251 10.44 -3.10 7.87
C TYR A 251 11.68 -3.99 7.97
N ASP A 252 12.18 -4.18 9.19
CA ASP A 252 13.36 -5.01 9.39
C ASP A 252 13.01 -6.48 9.08
N ALA A 253 13.74 -7.03 8.11
CA ALA A 253 13.33 -8.20 7.33
C ALA A 253 13.96 -9.52 7.84
N ASP A 254 14.69 -9.50 8.96
CA ASP A 254 15.19 -10.75 9.53
C ASP A 254 14.13 -11.40 10.41
N PHE A 255 13.94 -12.71 10.23
CA PHE A 255 12.87 -13.44 10.91
C PHE A 255 13.31 -14.83 11.33
N SER A 256 12.95 -15.19 12.56
CA SER A 256 13.26 -16.49 13.14
C SER A 256 12.35 -17.58 12.55
N LYS A 257 12.72 -18.85 12.78
CA LYS A 257 11.88 -20.00 12.45
C LYS A 257 10.51 -19.91 13.11
N GLU A 258 10.47 -19.40 14.34
CA GLU A 258 9.24 -19.23 15.11
C GLU A 258 8.35 -18.15 14.51
N SER A 259 8.87 -16.95 14.26
CA SER A 259 8.07 -15.87 13.68
C SER A 259 7.61 -16.20 12.26
N PHE A 260 8.43 -16.89 11.47
CA PHE A 260 8.04 -17.44 10.18
C PHE A 260 6.86 -18.42 10.30
N THR A 261 6.95 -19.41 11.19
CA THR A 261 5.92 -20.45 11.34
C THR A 261 4.59 -19.86 11.81
N ASN A 262 4.65 -18.94 12.78
CA ASN A 262 3.48 -18.24 13.31
C ASN A 262 2.77 -17.43 12.22
N LEU A 263 3.53 -16.68 11.41
CA LEU A 263 2.98 -15.73 10.44
C LEU A 263 2.70 -16.33 9.05
N TYR A 264 3.19 -17.54 8.74
CA TYR A 264 2.95 -18.21 7.47
C TYR A 264 1.44 -18.26 7.14
N PRO A 265 1.01 -17.92 5.90
CA PRO A 265 1.81 -17.72 4.68
C PRO A 265 2.36 -16.30 4.46
N PHE A 266 2.30 -15.42 5.46
CA PHE A 266 2.85 -14.07 5.38
C PHE A 266 4.25 -14.02 6.01
N LEU A 267 5.10 -13.14 5.48
CA LEU A 267 6.35 -12.76 6.12
C LEU A 267 6.10 -11.57 7.06
N PRO A 268 6.95 -11.35 8.08
CA PRO A 268 6.74 -10.25 9.04
C PRO A 268 6.53 -8.88 8.40
N ALA A 269 7.27 -8.56 7.35
CA ALA A 269 7.14 -7.31 6.62
C ALA A 269 5.76 -7.14 5.96
N HIS A 270 5.11 -8.22 5.51
CA HIS A 270 3.77 -8.14 4.88
C HIS A 270 2.70 -7.66 5.86
N PHE A 271 2.81 -8.04 7.13
CA PHE A 271 1.92 -7.56 8.18
C PHE A 271 2.08 -6.06 8.42
N ASP A 272 3.33 -5.61 8.55
CA ASP A 272 3.62 -4.21 8.79
C ASP A 272 3.17 -3.38 7.58
N ILE A 273 3.41 -3.87 6.35
CA ILE A 273 2.91 -3.26 5.11
C ILE A 273 1.38 -3.16 5.12
N LEU A 274 0.67 -4.24 5.46
CA LEU A 274 -0.79 -4.23 5.50
C LEU A 274 -1.32 -3.18 6.48
N LEU A 275 -0.75 -3.07 7.68
CA LEU A 275 -1.18 -2.10 8.69
C LEU A 275 -0.98 -0.65 8.21
N HIS A 276 0.20 -0.36 7.65
CA HIS A 276 0.48 0.97 7.12
C HIS A 276 -0.39 1.29 5.89
N LEU A 277 -0.65 0.31 5.03
CA LEU A 277 -1.52 0.48 3.87
C LEU A 277 -2.96 0.81 4.29
N LEU A 278 -3.50 0.09 5.29
CA LEU A 278 -4.82 0.39 5.85
C LEU A 278 -4.87 1.79 6.48
N GLY A 279 -3.81 2.21 7.16
CA GLY A 279 -3.68 3.57 7.68
C GLY A 279 -3.68 4.64 6.57
N ALA A 280 -2.97 4.40 5.47
CA ALA A 280 -2.95 5.31 4.31
C ALA A 280 -4.32 5.41 3.63
N LEU A 281 -5.01 4.29 3.45
CA LEU A 281 -6.38 4.21 2.92
C LEU A 281 -7.38 4.94 3.84
N ALA A 282 -7.25 4.78 5.15
CA ALA A 282 -8.05 5.46 6.17
C ALA A 282 -7.93 6.98 6.10
N LYS A 283 -6.70 7.47 6.00
CA LYS A 283 -6.40 8.91 5.92
C LYS A 283 -7.01 9.55 4.67
N SER A 284 -6.99 8.85 3.53
CA SER A 284 -7.57 9.37 2.28
C SER A 284 -9.11 9.43 2.30
N THR A 285 -9.76 8.46 2.95
CA THR A 285 -11.23 8.32 2.97
C THR A 285 -11.92 8.93 4.19
N GLY A 286 -11.16 9.55 5.10
CA GLY A 286 -11.69 10.12 6.35
C GLY A 286 -12.27 9.08 7.30
N GLY A 287 -11.76 7.85 7.29
CA GLY A 287 -12.25 6.79 8.19
C GLY A 287 -13.46 5.99 7.70
N ILE A 288 -14.12 6.40 6.61
CA ILE A 288 -15.43 5.84 6.22
C ILE A 288 -15.30 4.54 5.43
N GLY A 289 -15.76 3.43 6.00
CA GLY A 289 -15.89 2.13 5.33
C GLY A 289 -14.61 1.28 5.36
N LEU A 290 -13.78 1.45 6.39
CA LEU A 290 -12.53 0.72 6.55
C LEU A 290 -12.72 -0.73 7.02
N ARG A 291 -11.88 -1.62 6.50
CA ARG A 291 -11.75 -2.99 7.02
C ARG A 291 -10.66 -3.05 8.08
N SER A 292 -10.87 -3.85 9.12
CA SER A 292 -9.80 -4.17 10.07
C SER A 292 -8.76 -5.08 9.43
N ALA A 293 -7.50 -5.00 9.88
CA ALA A 293 -6.42 -5.88 9.40
C ALA A 293 -6.77 -7.37 9.55
N ILE A 294 -7.42 -7.74 10.66
CA ILE A 294 -7.91 -9.11 10.91
C ILE A 294 -8.90 -9.52 9.82
N LYS A 295 -9.86 -8.65 9.46
CA LYS A 295 -10.84 -8.94 8.42
C LYS A 295 -10.18 -9.08 7.06
N VAL A 296 -9.24 -8.20 6.71
CA VAL A 296 -8.50 -8.31 5.45
C VAL A 296 -7.73 -9.62 5.37
N ILE A 297 -6.98 -9.99 6.42
CA ILE A 297 -6.27 -11.28 6.45
C ILE A 297 -7.24 -12.45 6.32
N GLN A 298 -8.39 -12.40 7.00
CA GLN A 298 -9.42 -13.43 6.86
C GLN A 298 -9.96 -13.53 5.43
N ASP A 299 -10.21 -12.40 4.77
CA ASP A 299 -10.73 -12.35 3.40
C ASP A 299 -9.70 -12.88 2.41
N VAL A 300 -8.44 -12.49 2.59
CA VAL A 300 -7.29 -13.03 1.85
C VAL A 300 -7.17 -14.56 2.02
N LEU A 301 -7.32 -15.07 3.23
CA LEU A 301 -7.25 -16.52 3.49
C LEU A 301 -8.36 -17.29 2.78
N LYS A 302 -9.55 -16.70 2.65
CA LYS A 302 -10.72 -17.30 2.02
C LYS A 302 -10.88 -16.98 0.52
N GLY A 303 -10.15 -16.00 0.00
CA GLY A 303 -10.30 -15.52 -1.38
C GLY A 303 -11.58 -14.73 -1.65
N GLU A 304 -12.17 -14.07 -0.63
CA GLU A 304 -13.46 -13.37 -0.77
C GLU A 304 -13.35 -12.08 -1.64
N GLY A 305 -12.16 -11.51 -1.82
CA GLY A 305 -11.91 -10.30 -2.62
C GLY A 305 -11.47 -10.52 -4.08
N GLY A 306 -11.47 -11.76 -4.58
CA GLY A 306 -11.04 -12.09 -5.95
C GLY A 306 -9.61 -12.62 -6.06
N SER A 307 -8.89 -12.71 -4.94
CA SER A 307 -7.67 -13.50 -4.82
C SER A 307 -8.00 -15.00 -4.76
N LYS A 308 -7.10 -15.88 -5.22
CA LYS A 308 -7.26 -17.33 -4.94
C LYS A 308 -7.17 -17.53 -3.44
N ALA A 309 -8.09 -18.31 -2.87
CA ALA A 309 -8.08 -18.65 -1.45
C ALA A 309 -6.70 -19.16 -1.04
N MET A 310 -6.02 -18.41 -0.17
CA MET A 310 -4.68 -18.81 0.28
C MET A 310 -4.70 -20.13 1.05
N ALA A 311 -5.79 -20.40 1.77
CA ALA A 311 -5.96 -21.64 2.53
C ALA A 311 -5.88 -22.90 1.64
N ASP A 312 -6.18 -22.77 0.34
CA ASP A 312 -6.16 -23.87 -0.62
C ASP A 312 -4.83 -23.95 -1.40
N GLN A 313 -3.87 -23.05 -1.13
CA GLN A 313 -2.56 -23.06 -1.78
C GLN A 313 -1.65 -24.16 -1.20
N PRO A 314 -0.72 -24.71 -2.00
CA PRO A 314 0.23 -25.71 -1.51
C PRO A 314 1.12 -25.13 -0.41
N VAL A 315 1.51 -25.99 0.54
CA VAL A 315 2.50 -25.64 1.57
C VAL A 315 3.79 -25.19 0.89
N GLY A 316 4.28 -24.00 1.23
CA GLY A 316 5.35 -23.34 0.49
C GLY A 316 4.96 -21.99 -0.09
N TRP A 317 3.68 -21.79 -0.40
CA TRP A 317 3.18 -20.58 -1.02
C TRP A 317 3.23 -19.37 -0.06
N LEU A 318 3.58 -18.20 -0.59
CA LEU A 318 3.70 -16.97 0.19
C LEU A 318 2.75 -15.89 -0.32
N ALA A 319 2.13 -15.19 0.62
CA ALA A 319 1.42 -13.95 0.35
C ALA A 319 2.40 -12.90 -0.17
N THR A 320 1.95 -12.06 -1.11
CA THR A 320 2.76 -10.98 -1.69
C THR A 320 2.00 -9.66 -1.63
N THR A 321 2.67 -8.56 -1.98
CA THR A 321 2.00 -7.26 -2.17
C THR A 321 0.92 -7.30 -3.25
N VAL A 322 1.06 -8.18 -4.24
CA VAL A 322 0.03 -8.44 -5.25
C VAL A 322 -1.24 -8.95 -4.59
N THR A 323 -1.12 -9.89 -3.64
CA THR A 323 -2.30 -10.43 -2.96
C THR A 323 -2.99 -9.39 -2.09
N LEU A 324 -2.21 -8.52 -1.44
CA LEU A 324 -2.76 -7.40 -0.66
C LEU A 324 -3.48 -6.39 -1.55
N TYR A 325 -2.91 -6.07 -2.72
CA TYR A 325 -3.54 -5.18 -3.71
C TYR A 325 -4.87 -5.76 -4.17
N ASP A 326 -4.90 -7.05 -4.55
CA ASP A 326 -6.10 -7.68 -5.10
C ASP A 326 -7.25 -7.71 -4.08
N GLU A 327 -6.96 -8.01 -2.82
CA GLU A 327 -7.98 -7.99 -1.77
C GLU A 327 -8.49 -6.57 -1.47
N LEU A 328 -7.61 -5.58 -1.52
CA LEU A 328 -7.92 -4.18 -1.23
C LEU A 328 -8.24 -3.37 -2.50
N GLU A 329 -8.50 -4.01 -3.64
CA GLU A 329 -8.66 -3.34 -4.93
C GLU A 329 -9.75 -2.26 -4.88
N LYS A 330 -10.88 -2.59 -4.24
CA LYS A 330 -12.03 -1.68 -4.13
C LYS A 330 -11.70 -0.47 -3.26
N ASP A 331 -10.97 -0.70 -2.18
CA ASP A 331 -10.53 0.32 -1.23
C ASP A 331 -9.50 1.25 -1.89
N ILE A 332 -8.52 0.68 -2.59
CA ILE A 332 -7.50 1.40 -3.37
C ILE A 332 -8.14 2.21 -4.50
N ARG A 333 -9.08 1.63 -5.26
CA ARG A 333 -9.78 2.33 -6.35
C ARG A 333 -10.51 3.57 -5.85
N ARG A 334 -11.12 3.48 -4.67
CA ARG A 334 -11.85 4.59 -4.05
C ARG A 334 -10.91 5.66 -3.47
N ALA A 335 -9.83 5.26 -2.82
CA ALA A 335 -8.92 6.15 -2.10
C ALA A 335 -7.81 6.77 -2.98
N PHE A 336 -7.36 6.05 -4.01
CA PHE A 336 -6.23 6.39 -4.87
C PHE A 336 -6.55 6.07 -6.33
N THR A 337 -7.59 6.71 -6.86
CA THR A 337 -8.14 6.43 -8.20
C THR A 337 -7.11 6.57 -9.32
N SER A 338 -6.22 7.56 -9.27
CA SER A 338 -5.16 7.74 -10.27
C SER A 338 -4.17 6.55 -10.33
N ILE A 339 -3.73 6.08 -9.15
CA ILE A 339 -2.83 4.92 -9.04
C ILE A 339 -3.54 3.65 -9.52
N HIS A 340 -4.81 3.46 -9.16
CA HIS A 340 -5.60 2.32 -9.64
C HIS A 340 -5.75 2.31 -11.17
N GLN A 341 -6.05 3.47 -11.77
CA GLN A 341 -6.13 3.62 -13.23
C GLN A 341 -4.79 3.35 -13.91
N ALA A 342 -3.67 3.72 -13.28
CA ALA A 342 -2.34 3.44 -13.79
C ALA A 342 -2.06 1.93 -13.89
N VAL A 343 -2.41 1.17 -12.85
CA VAL A 343 -2.38 -0.31 -12.88
C VAL A 343 -3.26 -0.87 -13.99
N GLY A 344 -4.47 -0.33 -14.17
CA GLY A 344 -5.38 -0.72 -15.25
C GLY A 344 -4.79 -0.51 -16.66
N LYS A 345 -4.05 0.58 -16.87
CA LYS A 345 -3.34 0.83 -18.15
C LYS A 345 -2.25 -0.21 -18.41
N VAL A 346 -1.51 -0.64 -17.37
CA VAL A 346 -0.53 -1.72 -17.51
C VAL A 346 -1.23 -3.03 -17.90
N GLN A 347 -2.37 -3.35 -17.29
CA GLN A 347 -3.15 -4.56 -17.63
C GLN A 347 -3.62 -4.54 -19.09
N ILE A 348 -4.07 -3.39 -19.60
CA ILE A 348 -4.47 -3.24 -21.00
C ILE A 348 -3.28 -3.37 -21.93
N ARG A 349 -2.12 -2.79 -21.56
CA ARG A 349 -0.92 -2.80 -22.40
C ARG A 349 -0.24 -4.16 -22.45
N PHE A 350 -0.29 -4.91 -21.35
CA PHE A 350 0.31 -6.23 -21.18
C PHE A 350 -0.73 -7.28 -20.76
N PRO A 351 -1.72 -7.60 -21.62
CA PRO A 351 -2.82 -8.50 -21.27
C PRO A 351 -2.33 -9.93 -20.99
N ASP A 352 -1.32 -10.39 -21.72
CA ASP A 352 -0.81 -11.77 -21.65
C ASP A 352 0.34 -11.96 -20.65
N SER A 353 0.79 -10.90 -19.98
CA SER A 353 1.92 -10.97 -19.05
C SER A 353 1.50 -10.67 -17.62
N GLN A 354 1.29 -11.73 -16.84
CA GLN A 354 1.02 -11.63 -15.41
C GLN A 354 2.12 -10.90 -14.63
N LEU A 355 3.40 -11.10 -15.00
CA LEU A 355 4.54 -10.47 -14.31
C LEU A 355 4.44 -8.94 -14.33
N HIS A 356 4.22 -8.34 -15.50
CA HIS A 356 4.03 -6.89 -15.66
C HIS A 356 2.85 -6.36 -14.83
N GLN A 357 1.74 -7.09 -14.82
CA GLN A 357 0.55 -6.72 -14.04
C GLN A 357 0.82 -6.80 -12.53
N ASP A 358 1.54 -7.82 -12.08
CA ASP A 358 1.91 -8.02 -10.68
C ASP A 358 2.89 -6.94 -10.21
N ILE A 359 3.90 -6.60 -11.03
CA ILE A 359 4.82 -5.48 -10.78
C ILE A 359 4.03 -4.18 -10.58
N ALA A 360 3.06 -3.89 -11.47
CA ALA A 360 2.24 -2.70 -11.36
C ALA A 360 1.44 -2.64 -10.04
N LYS A 361 0.86 -3.77 -9.61
CA LYS A 361 0.14 -3.87 -8.34
C LYS A 361 1.08 -3.63 -7.14
N SER A 362 2.27 -4.22 -7.16
CA SER A 362 3.28 -4.02 -6.12
C SER A 362 3.79 -2.58 -6.04
N VAL A 363 4.06 -1.95 -7.19
CA VAL A 363 4.42 -0.52 -7.28
C VAL A 363 3.30 0.35 -6.69
N ALA A 364 2.04 0.05 -7.02
CA ALA A 364 0.89 0.79 -6.47
C ALA A 364 0.83 0.72 -4.94
N VAL A 365 0.97 -0.48 -4.35
CA VAL A 365 0.99 -0.65 -2.89
C VAL A 365 2.11 0.17 -2.27
N LEU A 366 3.34 0.04 -2.79
CA LEU A 366 4.52 0.73 -2.29
C LEU A 366 4.40 2.26 -2.39
N GLN A 367 3.88 2.77 -3.50
CA GLN A 367 3.66 4.19 -3.70
C GLN A 367 2.60 4.77 -2.75
N ILE A 368 1.54 4.00 -2.45
CA ILE A 368 0.50 4.39 -1.48
C ILE A 368 1.07 4.43 -0.05
N LEU A 369 1.95 3.50 0.31
CA LEU A 369 2.60 3.48 1.62
C LEU A 369 3.44 4.73 1.86
N GLY A 370 4.20 5.18 0.86
CA GLY A 370 5.02 6.40 0.89
C GLY A 370 6.19 6.38 1.90
N ASN A 371 6.39 5.28 2.63
CA ASN A 371 7.41 5.12 3.67
C ASN A 371 8.42 3.98 3.39
N LEU A 372 8.34 3.38 2.19
CA LEU A 372 9.25 2.34 1.71
C LEU A 372 9.68 2.69 0.27
N PRO A 373 10.99 2.70 -0.05
CA PRO A 373 11.44 2.98 -1.41
C PRO A 373 10.85 2.00 -2.43
N VAL A 374 10.29 2.54 -3.51
CA VAL A 374 9.68 1.77 -4.60
C VAL A 374 10.75 1.31 -5.60
N SER A 375 11.84 0.71 -5.10
CA SER A 375 12.94 0.23 -5.93
C SER A 375 12.59 -1.11 -6.59
N VAL A 376 13.24 -1.41 -7.72
CA VAL A 376 13.13 -2.72 -8.39
C VAL A 376 13.43 -3.88 -7.44
N GLN A 377 14.40 -3.70 -6.54
CA GLN A 377 14.73 -4.69 -5.52
C GLN A 377 13.57 -4.92 -4.55
N ASN A 378 12.99 -3.86 -3.99
CA ASN A 378 11.90 -3.99 -3.01
C ASN A 378 10.63 -4.58 -3.65
N VAL A 379 10.34 -4.20 -4.89
CA VAL A 379 9.25 -4.81 -5.68
C VAL A 379 9.49 -6.32 -5.84
N ALA A 380 10.68 -6.73 -6.29
CA ALA A 380 11.00 -8.15 -6.46
C ALA A 380 10.95 -8.94 -5.14
N SER A 381 11.47 -8.37 -4.05
CA SER A 381 11.45 -8.98 -2.72
C SER A 381 10.03 -9.22 -2.21
N LEU A 382 9.12 -8.27 -2.44
CA LEU A 382 7.72 -8.33 -1.99
C LEU A 382 6.78 -9.10 -2.92
N MET A 383 7.28 -9.51 -4.09
CA MET A 383 6.59 -10.38 -5.06
C MET A 383 7.03 -11.84 -4.94
N HIS A 384 7.94 -12.17 -4.02
CA HIS A 384 8.48 -13.52 -3.90
C HIS A 384 7.39 -14.55 -3.56
N PRO A 385 7.11 -15.54 -4.44
CA PRO A 385 5.84 -16.27 -4.42
C PRO A 385 5.83 -17.52 -3.54
N SER A 386 6.99 -18.05 -3.17
CA SER A 386 7.06 -19.29 -2.37
C SER A 386 8.42 -19.44 -1.69
N ILE A 387 8.47 -20.19 -0.59
CA ILE A 387 9.67 -20.47 0.21
C ILE A 387 10.83 -21.05 -0.63
N THR A 388 10.51 -21.85 -1.64
CA THR A 388 11.48 -22.60 -2.45
C THR A 388 11.83 -21.90 -3.77
N ALA A 389 11.22 -20.74 -4.06
CA ALA A 389 11.43 -20.03 -5.32
C ALA A 389 12.85 -19.44 -5.40
N SER A 390 13.40 -19.39 -6.61
CA SER A 390 14.60 -18.60 -6.89
C SER A 390 14.29 -17.09 -6.86
N SER A 391 15.35 -16.28 -6.81
CA SER A 391 15.20 -14.83 -6.94
C SER A 391 14.49 -14.47 -8.25
N GLN A 392 13.57 -13.50 -8.18
CA GLN A 392 12.89 -12.92 -9.35
C GLN A 392 13.50 -11.59 -9.79
N LEU A 393 14.60 -11.16 -9.17
CA LEU A 393 15.15 -9.81 -9.37
C LEU A 393 15.45 -9.49 -10.83
N ASP A 394 16.11 -10.40 -11.54
CA ASP A 394 16.52 -10.17 -12.94
C ASP A 394 15.30 -10.13 -13.88
N THR A 395 14.32 -11.02 -13.64
CA THR A 395 13.07 -11.02 -14.41
C THR A 395 12.23 -9.78 -14.16
N VAL A 396 12.15 -9.32 -12.91
CA VAL A 396 11.43 -8.09 -12.54
C VAL A 396 12.14 -6.87 -13.12
N ARG A 397 13.47 -6.81 -13.05
CA ARG A 397 14.27 -5.73 -13.64
C ARG A 397 14.00 -5.57 -15.14
N LYS A 398 14.07 -6.68 -15.88
CA LYS A 398 13.81 -6.67 -17.32
C LYS A 398 12.39 -6.17 -17.65
N ALA A 399 11.37 -6.67 -16.94
CA ALA A 399 10.00 -6.24 -17.15
C ALA A 399 9.78 -4.76 -16.79
N VAL A 400 10.45 -4.26 -15.74
CA VAL A 400 10.42 -2.83 -15.39
C VAL A 400 11.07 -1.98 -16.48
N GLU A 401 12.22 -2.40 -17.03
CA GLU A 401 12.87 -1.72 -18.16
C GLU A 401 11.96 -1.66 -19.39
N GLU A 402 11.25 -2.75 -19.70
CA GLU A 402 10.24 -2.80 -20.77
C GLU A 402 9.09 -1.81 -20.50
N MET A 403 8.59 -1.72 -19.26
CA MET A 403 7.55 -0.76 -18.87
C MET A 403 8.01 0.69 -18.94
N LEU A 404 9.21 1.01 -18.46
CA LEU A 404 9.79 2.36 -18.50
C LEU A 404 10.09 2.82 -19.93
N GLY A 405 10.35 1.88 -20.84
CA GLY A 405 10.54 2.14 -22.27
C GLY A 405 9.23 2.36 -23.04
N ASP A 406 8.08 2.01 -22.48
CA ASP A 406 6.78 2.09 -23.15
C ASP A 406 6.02 3.37 -22.78
N VAL A 407 5.91 4.30 -23.73
CA VAL A 407 5.27 5.62 -23.55
C VAL A 407 3.78 5.53 -23.16
N HIS A 408 3.11 4.39 -23.40
CA HIS A 408 1.71 4.21 -23.01
C HIS A 408 1.55 3.72 -21.57
N VAL A 409 2.63 3.28 -20.93
CA VAL A 409 2.66 2.89 -19.53
C VAL A 409 2.95 4.13 -18.69
N PRO A 410 2.07 4.52 -17.76
CA PRO A 410 2.25 5.72 -16.94
C PRO A 410 3.25 5.49 -15.79
N LEU A 411 4.40 4.87 -16.06
CA LEU A 411 5.44 4.56 -15.07
C LEU A 411 6.71 5.37 -15.39
N GLY A 412 7.28 6.02 -14.36
CA GLY A 412 8.57 6.69 -14.43
C GLY A 412 9.49 6.31 -13.28
N GLU A 413 10.67 6.93 -13.23
CA GLU A 413 11.66 6.76 -12.17
C GLU A 413 12.04 8.11 -11.56
N LYS A 414 12.07 8.20 -10.22
CA LYS A 414 12.53 9.36 -9.45
C LYS A 414 13.46 8.88 -8.33
N ASP A 415 14.70 9.36 -8.32
CA ASP A 415 15.71 9.01 -7.31
C ASP A 415 15.91 7.48 -7.14
N GLY A 416 15.81 6.70 -8.22
CA GLY A 416 15.90 5.23 -8.16
C GLY A 416 14.62 4.51 -7.75
N ASN A 417 13.52 5.24 -7.53
CA ASN A 417 12.20 4.71 -7.20
C ASN A 417 11.25 4.77 -8.38
N LEU A 418 10.48 3.71 -8.57
CA LEU A 418 9.40 3.64 -9.55
C LEU A 418 8.21 4.47 -9.06
N VAL A 419 7.60 5.22 -9.97
CA VAL A 419 6.45 6.08 -9.67
C VAL A 419 5.44 6.05 -10.80
N PHE A 420 4.18 5.78 -10.46
CA PHE A 420 3.07 6.03 -11.37
C PHE A 420 2.85 7.52 -11.51
N LEU A 421 2.90 7.98 -12.75
CA LEU A 421 2.76 9.37 -13.15
C LEU A 421 1.29 9.80 -13.11
N SER A 422 1.01 11.02 -12.66
CA SER A 422 -0.31 11.63 -12.84
C SER A 422 -0.65 11.83 -14.31
N GLU A 423 -1.92 12.12 -14.60
CA GLU A 423 -2.35 12.42 -15.98
C GLU A 423 -1.59 13.61 -16.57
N LYS A 424 -1.30 14.63 -15.75
CA LYS A 424 -0.53 15.80 -16.16
C LYS A 424 0.90 15.41 -16.55
N LEU A 425 1.57 14.60 -15.74
CA LEU A 425 2.91 14.11 -16.06
C LEU A 425 2.91 13.18 -17.29
N ARG A 426 1.85 12.40 -17.52
CA ARG A 426 1.74 11.57 -18.71
C ARG A 426 1.72 12.42 -19.99
N ASP A 427 0.98 13.53 -19.99
CA ASP A 427 0.92 14.40 -21.17
C ASP A 427 2.30 15.01 -21.47
N ILE A 428 3.05 15.36 -20.42
CA ILE A 428 4.44 15.82 -20.50
C ILE A 428 5.38 14.70 -21.02
N GLU A 429 5.20 13.46 -20.58
CA GLU A 429 6.00 12.32 -21.05
C GLU A 429 5.71 11.99 -22.54
N GLN A 430 4.46 12.10 -22.98
CA GLN A 430 4.11 11.97 -24.39
C GLN A 430 4.73 13.11 -25.23
N GLU A 431 4.69 14.34 -24.72
CA GLU A 431 5.36 15.48 -25.33
C GLU A 431 6.87 15.21 -25.47
N ARG A 432 7.52 14.67 -24.42
CA ARG A 432 8.94 14.28 -24.44
C ARG A 432 9.26 13.28 -25.55
N GLY A 433 8.43 12.24 -25.68
CA GLY A 433 8.59 11.23 -26.74
C GLY A 433 8.43 11.82 -28.16
N ALA A 434 7.57 12.83 -28.30
CA ALA A 434 7.31 13.53 -29.56
C ALA A 434 8.34 14.61 -29.91
N ILE A 435 9.30 14.91 -29.03
CA ILE A 435 10.37 15.89 -29.31
C ILE A 435 11.15 15.46 -30.55
N ALA A 436 11.12 16.32 -31.58
CA ALA A 436 11.85 16.13 -32.82
C ALA A 436 13.37 16.20 -32.58
N LEU A 437 14.07 15.15 -32.99
CA LEU A 437 15.53 15.05 -32.88
C LEU A 437 16.17 15.75 -34.09
N ARG A 438 16.84 16.88 -33.85
CA ARG A 438 17.62 17.58 -34.89
C ARG A 438 19.08 17.14 -34.80
N THR A 439 19.67 16.80 -35.94
CA THR A 439 21.07 16.33 -36.02
C THR A 439 22.07 17.27 -35.35
N VAL A 440 21.83 18.59 -35.38
CA VAL A 440 22.71 19.60 -34.75
C VAL A 440 22.71 19.46 -33.23
N ASP A 441 21.56 19.21 -32.62
CA ASP A 441 21.42 19.11 -31.17
C ASP A 441 22.04 17.83 -30.63
N VAL A 442 21.81 16.70 -31.31
CA VAL A 442 22.39 15.38 -30.97
C VAL A 442 23.92 15.43 -31.09
N LYS A 443 24.43 16.02 -32.19
CA LYS A 443 25.87 16.21 -32.38
C LYS A 443 26.50 17.10 -31.30
N ARG A 444 25.79 18.13 -30.83
CA ARG A 444 26.28 18.97 -29.73
C ARG A 444 26.51 18.15 -28.47
N ILE A 445 25.53 17.32 -28.07
CA ILE A 445 25.64 16.44 -26.89
C ILE A 445 26.80 15.47 -27.04
N PHE A 446 26.93 14.84 -28.21
CA PHE A 446 28.05 13.95 -28.50
C PHE A 446 29.40 14.66 -28.39
N ASN A 447 29.52 15.85 -28.95
CA ASN A 447 30.75 16.66 -28.90
C ASN A 447 31.10 17.10 -27.48
N ASP A 448 30.09 17.45 -26.67
CA ASP A 448 30.29 17.79 -25.26
C ASP A 448 30.80 16.58 -24.47
N ALA A 449 30.20 15.40 -24.65
CA ALA A 449 30.65 14.15 -24.02
C ALA A 449 32.05 13.71 -24.50
N LEU A 450 32.37 13.92 -25.78
CA LEU A 450 33.71 13.67 -26.32
C LEU A 450 34.73 14.62 -25.70
N ARG A 451 34.40 15.90 -25.54
CA ARG A 451 35.27 16.87 -24.84
C ARG A 451 35.53 16.44 -23.40
N GLU A 452 34.48 16.06 -22.66
CA GLU A 452 34.61 15.57 -21.27
C GLU A 452 35.39 14.25 -21.18
N SER A 453 35.37 13.43 -22.23
CA SER A 453 36.19 12.20 -22.27
C SER A 453 37.69 12.48 -22.29
N PHE A 454 38.09 13.68 -22.71
CA PHE A 454 39.47 14.18 -22.77
C PHE A 454 39.73 15.32 -21.78
N ASP A 455 38.96 15.46 -20.70
CA ASP A 455 39.24 16.43 -19.64
C ASP A 455 39.91 15.76 -18.43
N PRO A 456 41.11 16.22 -17.99
CA PRO A 456 41.94 17.25 -18.62
C PRO A 456 42.60 16.76 -19.92
N LEU A 457 42.88 17.69 -20.84
CA LEU A 457 43.53 17.37 -22.12
C LEU A 457 44.87 16.63 -21.92
N PRO A 458 45.17 15.60 -22.74
CA PRO A 458 46.42 14.86 -22.66
C PRO A 458 47.62 15.79 -22.77
N ARG A 459 48.60 15.59 -21.87
CA ARG A 459 49.79 16.43 -21.76
C ARG A 459 51.00 15.60 -21.39
N VAL A 460 52.17 15.96 -21.93
CA VAL A 460 53.45 15.32 -21.63
C VAL A 460 54.51 16.38 -21.33
N SER A 461 55.45 16.08 -20.43
CA SER A 461 56.61 16.94 -20.15
C SER A 461 57.80 16.55 -21.01
N LEU A 462 58.18 17.42 -21.94
CA LEU A 462 59.41 17.27 -22.73
C LEU A 462 60.60 17.82 -21.95
N HIS A 463 61.67 17.02 -21.88
CA HIS A 463 62.92 17.36 -21.19
C HIS A 463 62.71 17.83 -19.73
N GLY A 464 61.67 17.32 -19.06
CA GLY A 464 61.36 17.58 -17.66
C GLY A 464 60.93 19.02 -17.33
N THR A 465 60.79 19.90 -18.32
CA THR A 465 60.54 21.34 -18.09
C THR A 465 59.47 21.95 -19.00
N MET A 466 59.20 21.37 -20.18
CA MET A 466 58.24 21.92 -21.14
C MET A 466 57.00 21.03 -21.24
N ALA A 467 55.89 21.49 -20.66
CA ALA A 467 54.60 20.82 -20.81
C ALA A 467 54.02 21.07 -22.21
N VAL A 468 53.74 20.00 -22.95
CA VAL A 468 53.07 20.04 -24.24
C VAL A 468 51.74 19.33 -24.12
N ALA A 469 50.65 20.05 -24.37
CA ALA A 469 49.30 19.50 -24.42
C ALA A 469 48.84 19.35 -25.88
N THR A 470 47.96 18.38 -26.12
CA THR A 470 47.24 18.25 -27.40
C THR A 470 45.87 18.92 -27.32
N GLY A 471 45.50 19.67 -28.36
CA GLY A 471 44.12 20.12 -28.55
C GLY A 471 43.24 18.98 -29.05
N LEU A 472 41.92 19.14 -28.97
CA LEU A 472 40.94 18.16 -29.39
C LEU A 472 40.04 18.74 -30.47
N LYS A 473 39.97 18.03 -31.60
CA LYS A 473 39.08 18.31 -32.71
C LYS A 473 38.33 17.04 -33.10
N VAL A 474 37.15 17.20 -33.67
CA VAL A 474 36.37 16.10 -34.23
C VAL A 474 36.16 16.34 -35.72
N GLN A 475 36.31 15.27 -36.50
CA GLN A 475 36.07 15.28 -37.94
C GLN A 475 34.80 14.50 -38.27
N ALA A 476 33.93 15.11 -39.06
CA ALA A 476 32.74 14.48 -39.61
C ALA A 476 32.69 14.76 -41.12
N GLY A 477 33.06 13.76 -41.92
CA GLY A 477 33.25 13.95 -43.36
C GLY A 477 34.41 14.92 -43.63
N SER A 478 34.14 16.02 -44.33
CA SER A 478 35.13 17.07 -44.63
C SER A 478 35.18 18.19 -43.59
N ALA A 479 34.26 18.22 -42.63
CA ALA A 479 34.18 19.26 -41.62
C ALA A 479 35.00 18.88 -40.38
N ILE A 480 35.84 19.81 -39.91
CA ILE A 480 36.59 19.69 -38.67
C ILE A 480 36.06 20.73 -37.68
N THR A 481 35.65 20.28 -36.50
CA THR A 481 35.14 21.12 -35.42
C THR A 481 36.10 21.07 -34.24
N SER A 482 36.44 22.24 -33.68
CA SER A 482 37.25 22.28 -32.46
C SER A 482 36.40 22.11 -31.21
N LEU A 483 36.91 21.31 -30.27
CA LEU A 483 36.24 20.99 -29.02
C LEU A 483 36.97 21.60 -27.81
N ALA A 484 38.30 21.55 -27.78
CA ALA A 484 39.12 22.13 -26.71
C ALA A 484 40.58 22.33 -27.16
N GLY A 485 41.31 23.26 -26.53
CA GLY A 485 42.76 23.40 -26.74
C GLY A 485 43.16 23.89 -28.15
N ASP A 486 42.39 24.78 -28.77
CA ASP A 486 42.66 25.31 -30.12
C ASP A 486 44.04 25.98 -30.28
N GLN A 487 44.59 26.49 -29.17
CA GLN A 487 45.90 27.14 -29.13
C GLN A 487 47.06 26.13 -28.98
N SER A 488 46.78 24.85 -28.76
CA SER A 488 47.80 23.81 -28.66
C SER A 488 48.46 23.58 -30.03
N THR A 489 49.79 23.53 -30.05
CA THR A 489 50.56 23.28 -31.29
C THR A 489 50.25 21.91 -31.89
N ILE A 490 50.00 20.92 -31.03
CA ILE A 490 49.60 19.57 -31.43
C ILE A 490 48.07 19.48 -31.31
N GLN A 491 47.44 18.82 -32.28
CA GLN A 491 45.99 18.64 -32.33
C GLN A 491 45.66 17.16 -32.54
N THR A 492 44.85 16.60 -31.64
CA THR A 492 44.23 15.28 -31.80
C THR A 492 42.91 15.46 -32.56
N VAL A 493 42.79 14.80 -33.72
CA VAL A 493 41.58 14.82 -34.55
C VAL A 493 40.91 13.46 -34.46
N VAL A 494 39.75 13.42 -33.81
CA VAL A 494 38.93 12.22 -33.64
C VAL A 494 38.01 12.07 -34.85
N GLU A 495 37.97 10.88 -35.42
CA GLU A 495 37.02 10.53 -36.47
C GLU A 495 36.35 9.19 -36.18
N LEU A 496 35.01 9.19 -36.19
CA LEU A 496 34.20 7.98 -36.10
C LEU A 496 33.56 7.68 -37.45
N VAL A 497 33.77 6.47 -37.96
CA VAL A 497 33.27 6.06 -39.28
C VAL A 497 32.53 4.72 -39.21
N PRO A 498 31.52 4.48 -40.07
CA PRO A 498 30.90 3.16 -40.18
C PRO A 498 31.93 2.05 -40.40
N ALA A 499 31.64 0.84 -39.93
CA ALA A 499 32.56 -0.29 -40.05
C ALA A 499 32.95 -0.59 -41.51
N SER A 500 32.06 -0.34 -42.48
CA SER A 500 32.31 -0.48 -43.92
C SER A 500 33.36 0.50 -44.45
N ASP A 501 33.50 1.66 -43.82
CA ASP A 501 34.30 2.78 -44.32
C ASP A 501 35.64 2.90 -43.57
N TYR A 502 35.86 2.05 -42.57
CA TYR A 502 37.01 2.13 -41.66
C TYR A 502 38.35 2.05 -42.40
N ASP A 503 38.54 1.08 -43.29
CA ASP A 503 39.80 0.92 -44.02
C ASP A 503 40.06 2.08 -44.99
N THR A 504 38.99 2.60 -45.62
CA THR A 504 39.06 3.78 -46.49
C THR A 504 39.48 5.02 -45.71
N ALA A 505 38.85 5.27 -44.55
CA ALA A 505 39.18 6.40 -43.68
C ALA A 505 40.60 6.28 -43.11
N LYS A 506 41.03 5.06 -42.74
CA LYS A 506 42.38 4.77 -42.25
C LYS A 506 43.44 5.09 -43.29
N ASN A 507 43.24 4.66 -44.54
CA ASN A 507 44.19 4.94 -45.63
C ASN A 507 44.27 6.45 -45.92
N ARG A 508 43.13 7.15 -45.96
CA ARG A 508 43.10 8.61 -46.12
C ARG A 508 43.88 9.31 -44.99
N MET A 509 43.60 8.95 -43.74
CA MET A 509 44.25 9.56 -42.58
C MET A 509 45.76 9.27 -42.54
N LEU A 510 46.19 8.08 -43.00
CA LEU A 510 47.60 7.73 -43.16
C LEU A 510 48.30 8.65 -44.17
N ASP A 511 47.69 8.89 -45.32
CA ASP A 511 48.24 9.76 -46.35
C ASP A 511 48.26 11.23 -45.90
N ASP A 512 47.17 11.71 -45.28
CA ASP A 512 47.08 13.06 -44.73
C ASP A 512 48.14 13.32 -43.66
N SER A 513 48.41 12.32 -42.80
CA SER A 513 49.42 12.41 -41.74
C SER A 513 50.87 12.49 -42.25
N ARG A 514 51.12 12.14 -43.53
CA ARG A 514 52.44 12.30 -44.19
C ARG A 514 52.62 13.70 -44.80
N SER A 515 51.54 14.45 -44.97
CA SER A 515 51.57 15.78 -45.57
C SER A 515 52.20 16.81 -44.63
N ARG A 516 52.61 17.96 -45.20
CA ARG A 516 53.11 19.10 -44.41
C ARG A 516 52.05 19.63 -43.43
N ALA A 517 50.77 19.54 -43.79
CA ALA A 517 49.64 19.98 -42.96
C ALA A 517 49.39 19.03 -41.77
N GLY A 518 49.67 17.73 -41.93
CA GLY A 518 49.52 16.71 -40.89
C GLY A 518 50.66 16.63 -39.87
N ARG A 519 51.72 17.45 -40.00
CA ARG A 519 52.95 17.33 -39.19
C ARG A 519 52.72 17.38 -37.67
N ASN A 520 51.70 18.12 -37.23
CA ASN A 520 51.35 18.31 -35.83
C ASN A 520 49.95 17.75 -35.49
N VAL A 521 49.41 16.87 -36.33
CA VAL A 521 48.07 16.30 -36.15
C VAL A 521 48.19 14.82 -35.80
N ILE A 522 47.60 14.43 -34.67
CA ILE A 522 47.43 13.04 -34.27
C ILE A 522 46.01 12.63 -34.67
N GLY A 523 45.87 11.72 -35.63
CA GLY A 523 44.57 11.16 -35.97
C GLY A 523 44.16 10.11 -34.94
N LEU A 524 42.90 10.09 -34.52
CA LEU A 524 42.33 9.01 -33.71
C LEU A 524 41.09 8.47 -34.41
N LEU A 525 41.23 7.31 -35.04
CA LEU A 525 40.19 6.70 -35.87
C LEU A 525 39.55 5.51 -35.15
N ALA A 526 38.23 5.53 -35.02
CA ALA A 526 37.46 4.41 -34.47
C ALA A 526 36.18 4.14 -35.28
N ARG A 527 35.58 2.96 -35.05
CA ARG A 527 34.32 2.59 -35.68
C ARG A 527 33.16 3.26 -34.95
N ALA A 528 32.20 3.80 -35.70
CA ALA A 528 30.98 4.37 -35.16
C ALA A 528 30.14 3.30 -34.47
N ASN A 529 29.45 3.70 -33.39
CA ASN A 529 28.57 2.85 -32.61
C ASN A 529 27.20 3.54 -32.52
N SER A 530 26.14 2.84 -32.95
CA SER A 530 24.77 3.38 -32.93
C SER A 530 24.27 3.69 -31.52
N GLU A 531 24.78 3.00 -30.50
CA GLU A 531 24.44 3.29 -29.09
C GLU A 531 24.82 4.72 -28.69
N HIS A 532 25.82 5.34 -29.33
CA HIS A 532 26.18 6.74 -29.05
C HIS A 532 25.05 7.70 -29.43
N ASP A 533 24.44 7.47 -30.59
CA ASP A 533 23.34 8.29 -31.09
C ASP A 533 22.09 8.05 -30.24
N ASP A 534 21.80 6.80 -29.85
CA ASP A 534 20.66 6.46 -28.99
C ASP A 534 20.75 7.14 -27.61
N LEU A 535 21.93 7.08 -26.98
CA LEU A 535 22.18 7.76 -25.70
C LEU A 535 22.08 9.29 -25.86
N ALA A 536 22.67 9.87 -26.90
CA ALA A 536 22.62 11.31 -27.15
C ALA A 536 21.19 11.80 -27.44
N ASN A 537 20.38 11.02 -28.15
CA ASN A 537 18.97 11.28 -28.39
C ASN A 537 18.17 11.33 -27.09
N GLU A 538 18.41 10.39 -26.19
CA GLU A 538 17.69 10.33 -24.91
C GLU A 538 18.12 11.46 -23.96
N ILE A 539 19.43 11.78 -23.90
CA ILE A 539 19.93 12.95 -23.16
C ILE A 539 19.24 14.23 -23.65
N TYR A 540 19.14 14.42 -24.98
CA TYR A 540 18.50 15.60 -25.56
C TYR A 540 17.04 15.72 -25.13
N ARG A 541 16.27 14.64 -25.23
CA ARG A 541 14.85 14.61 -24.86
C ARG A 541 14.65 14.96 -23.39
N CYS A 542 15.46 14.38 -22.50
CA CYS A 542 15.42 14.65 -21.07
C CYS A 542 15.71 16.13 -20.76
N GLN A 543 16.76 16.70 -21.34
CA GLN A 543 17.11 18.11 -21.14
C GLN A 543 16.05 19.05 -21.71
N ARG A 544 15.53 18.74 -22.90
CA ARG A 544 14.60 19.61 -23.62
C ARG A 544 13.23 19.65 -22.95
N ILE A 545 12.70 18.52 -22.47
CA ILE A 545 11.41 18.54 -21.76
C ILE A 545 11.49 19.30 -20.43
N ALA A 546 12.61 19.13 -19.70
CA ALA A 546 12.84 19.86 -18.46
C ALA A 546 12.97 21.37 -18.69
N GLU A 547 13.53 21.79 -19.83
CA GLU A 547 13.59 23.20 -20.23
C GLU A 547 12.20 23.77 -20.55
N LEU A 548 11.37 23.02 -21.30
CA LEU A 548 10.02 23.45 -21.69
C LEU A 548 9.10 23.66 -20.48
N HIS A 549 9.21 22.79 -19.47
CA HIS A 549 8.34 22.82 -18.28
C HIS A 549 8.99 23.44 -17.04
N ARG A 550 10.13 24.11 -17.19
CA ARG A 550 10.91 24.69 -16.06
C ARG A 550 10.12 25.67 -15.19
N ASN A 551 9.16 26.37 -15.79
CA ASN A 551 8.37 27.41 -15.13
C ASN A 551 7.00 26.94 -14.63
N GLU A 552 6.67 25.65 -14.77
CA GLU A 552 5.41 25.11 -14.27
C GLU A 552 5.34 25.26 -12.74
N PRO A 553 4.25 25.84 -12.18
CA PRO A 553 4.15 26.06 -10.74
C PRO A 553 3.94 24.76 -9.95
N ASP A 554 3.45 23.72 -10.63
CA ASP A 554 3.10 22.42 -10.07
C ASP A 554 4.32 21.66 -9.54
N GLN A 555 4.26 21.23 -8.27
CA GLN A 555 5.38 20.56 -7.62
C GLN A 555 5.71 19.21 -8.24
N GLU A 556 4.70 18.48 -8.72
CA GLU A 556 4.88 17.17 -9.36
C GLU A 556 5.66 17.31 -10.68
N VAL A 557 5.36 18.36 -11.44
CA VAL A 557 6.06 18.69 -12.70
C VAL A 557 7.50 19.14 -12.44
N LYS A 558 7.73 19.96 -11.41
CA LYS A 558 9.08 20.37 -11.01
C LYS A 558 9.95 19.18 -10.62
N ASP A 559 9.39 18.28 -9.82
CA ASP A 559 10.06 17.06 -9.40
C ASP A 559 10.39 16.16 -10.59
N TYR A 560 9.45 16.00 -11.52
CA TYR A 560 9.69 15.28 -12.77
C TYR A 560 10.82 15.91 -13.60
N CYS A 561 10.80 17.23 -13.80
CA CYS A 561 11.84 17.92 -14.57
C CYS A 561 13.23 17.75 -13.92
N THR A 562 13.29 17.77 -12.60
CA THR A 562 14.53 17.52 -11.85
C THR A 562 15.02 16.08 -12.09
N GLY A 563 14.13 15.09 -11.99
CA GLY A 563 14.45 13.70 -12.29
C GLY A 563 14.91 13.45 -13.73
N GLN A 564 14.34 14.17 -14.71
CA GLN A 564 14.81 14.11 -16.11
C GLN A 564 16.23 14.66 -16.26
N LEU A 565 16.59 15.73 -15.54
CA LEU A 565 17.95 16.27 -15.56
C LEU A 565 18.95 15.31 -14.91
N ASP A 566 18.58 14.66 -13.81
CA ASP A 566 19.42 13.64 -13.17
C ASP A 566 19.61 12.40 -14.07
N ARG A 567 18.53 11.98 -14.76
CA ARG A 567 18.61 10.92 -15.78
C ARG A 567 19.54 11.32 -16.92
N ALA A 568 19.45 12.55 -17.42
CA ALA A 568 20.34 13.07 -18.45
C ALA A 568 21.80 13.05 -18.00
N ALA A 569 22.09 13.40 -16.75
CA ALA A 569 23.45 13.35 -16.19
C ALA A 569 23.98 11.90 -16.11
N LYS A 570 23.17 10.94 -15.65
CA LYS A 570 23.55 9.51 -15.63
C LYS A 570 23.85 8.99 -17.03
N LEU A 571 22.98 9.30 -18.00
CA LEU A 571 23.15 8.92 -19.41
C LEU A 571 24.40 9.58 -20.02
N ALA A 572 24.72 10.83 -19.66
CA ALA A 572 25.93 11.51 -20.10
C ALA A 572 27.20 10.78 -19.63
N THR A 573 27.25 10.35 -18.36
CA THR A 573 28.36 9.54 -17.84
C THR A 573 28.48 8.19 -18.57
N GLN A 574 27.34 7.55 -18.88
CA GLN A 574 27.34 6.31 -19.67
C GLN A 574 27.85 6.54 -21.11
N LEU A 575 27.39 7.61 -21.77
CA LEU A 575 27.86 8.01 -23.09
C LEU A 575 29.37 8.27 -23.09
N GLN A 576 29.88 9.00 -22.09
CA GLN A 576 31.32 9.25 -21.91
C GLN A 576 32.10 7.94 -21.79
N SER A 577 31.63 7.00 -20.94
CA SER A 577 32.26 5.69 -20.78
C SER A 577 32.27 4.90 -22.10
N LYS A 578 31.17 4.90 -22.85
CA LYS A 578 31.06 4.20 -24.13
C LYS A 578 31.92 4.81 -25.24
N ILE A 579 32.04 6.14 -25.26
CA ILE A 579 32.96 6.86 -26.15
C ILE A 579 34.40 6.41 -25.86
N LYS A 580 34.82 6.41 -24.58
CA LYS A 580 36.16 5.94 -24.20
C LYS A 580 36.44 4.52 -24.67
N GLN A 581 35.51 3.58 -24.42
CA GLN A 581 35.62 2.20 -24.88
C GLN A 581 35.74 2.09 -26.41
N THR A 582 34.94 2.88 -27.14
CA THR A 582 34.97 2.89 -28.60
C THR A 582 36.30 3.41 -29.14
N LEU A 583 36.85 4.47 -28.54
CA LEU A 583 38.14 5.05 -28.92
C LEU A 583 39.31 4.15 -28.53
N GLN A 584 39.26 3.46 -27.39
CA GLN A 584 40.25 2.44 -26.98
C GLN A 584 40.34 1.28 -27.98
N ALA A 585 39.23 0.92 -28.61
CA ALA A 585 39.21 -0.08 -29.69
C ALA A 585 39.66 0.48 -31.06
N GLY A 586 40.01 1.78 -31.13
CA GLY A 586 40.45 2.48 -32.32
C GLY A 586 41.96 2.41 -32.59
N SER A 587 42.45 3.33 -33.41
CA SER A 587 43.87 3.45 -33.74
C SER A 587 44.30 4.91 -33.84
N PHE A 588 45.45 5.21 -33.24
CA PHE A 588 46.16 6.46 -33.51
C PHE A 588 46.85 6.40 -34.86
N VAL A 589 46.82 7.50 -35.60
CA VAL A 589 47.47 7.66 -36.90
C VAL A 589 48.37 8.88 -36.84
N PHE A 590 49.67 8.68 -37.01
CA PHE A 590 50.66 9.76 -36.99
C PHE A 590 51.83 9.44 -37.92
N ARG A 591 52.24 10.42 -38.74
CA ARG A 591 53.39 10.33 -39.66
C ARG A 591 53.42 9.06 -40.53
N GLY A 592 52.25 8.66 -41.04
CA GLY A 592 52.12 7.51 -41.92
C GLY A 592 52.20 6.15 -41.24
N GLN A 593 52.09 6.11 -39.90
CA GLN A 593 51.97 4.90 -39.09
C GLN A 593 50.62 4.89 -38.37
N ALA A 594 50.02 3.69 -38.23
CA ALA A 594 48.82 3.46 -37.46
C ALA A 594 49.12 2.50 -36.31
N THR A 595 48.82 2.90 -35.09
CA THR A 595 49.07 2.14 -33.86
C THR A 595 47.75 1.95 -33.14
N ALA A 596 47.42 0.72 -32.74
CA ALA A 596 46.22 0.46 -31.93
C ALA A 596 46.35 1.19 -30.58
N VAL A 597 45.27 1.83 -30.12
CA VAL A 597 45.29 2.58 -28.84
C VAL A 597 45.65 1.64 -27.69
N SER A 598 45.01 0.46 -27.66
CA SER A 598 45.27 -0.58 -26.65
C SER A 598 46.70 -1.15 -26.66
N ALA A 599 47.51 -0.86 -27.68
CA ALA A 599 48.91 -1.27 -27.72
C ALA A 599 49.85 -0.25 -27.04
N LEU A 600 49.36 0.98 -26.78
CA LEU A 600 50.10 2.02 -26.06
C LEU A 600 49.79 1.96 -24.57
N ASP A 601 48.51 2.06 -24.20
CA ASP A 601 48.04 1.94 -22.82
C ASP A 601 46.58 1.42 -22.77
N GLY A 602 46.17 0.90 -21.61
CA GLY A 602 44.80 0.50 -21.34
C GLY A 602 43.87 1.70 -21.06
N ASP A 603 44.41 2.83 -20.59
CA ASP A 603 43.68 4.09 -20.45
C ASP A 603 43.84 4.96 -21.70
N LEU A 604 42.74 5.58 -22.16
CA LEU A 604 42.73 6.38 -23.40
C LEU A 604 43.58 7.66 -23.28
N LEU A 605 43.72 8.24 -22.09
CA LEU A 605 44.44 9.50 -21.90
C LEU A 605 45.94 9.27 -21.67
N GLU A 606 46.31 8.13 -21.11
CA GLU A 606 47.71 7.69 -20.98
C GLU A 606 48.28 7.15 -22.30
N ALA A 607 47.43 6.54 -23.15
CA ALA A 607 47.76 6.11 -24.51
C ALA A 607 47.96 7.28 -25.48
#